data_AF-A0AAW1HJT6-F1
#
_entry.id   AF-A0AAW1HJT6-F1
#
_cell.length_a   1.000
_cell.length_b   1.000
_cell.length_c   1.000
_cell.angle_alpha   90.00
_cell.angle_beta   90.00
_cell.angle_gamma   90.00
#
_symmetry.space_group_name_H-M   'P 1'
#
loop_
_entity.id
_entity.type
_entity.pdbx_description
1 polymer ?
#
loop_
_entity_poly.entity_id
_entity_poly.type
_entity_poly.pdbx_seq_one_letter_code
_entity_poly.pdbx_strand_id
1 'polypeptide(L)'
;MIGEELGGITVLMLIQAEKIMSQISVLQQKPVGVVGVITPWNFPLAMITRKVGPALASGCTVVIKPSELTPLTALAATELSIQAGIPPGAVNVVMGNAPEIGDTLVGSTKVRKITFTGSTAVGKKLMAGAASTVKRVSLELGGNAPCIVFDDADLDVAVKGALGSKFRNSGQTCVCSNRILVQEGAYSKQIFQTRVALLLLLPLFVGCIAFTFLDVSFLAPFQGLDDDSCSFIRSSR
;
A
#
# COMPACT_ATOMS: atom_id res chain seq x y z
N MET A 1 55.22 32.65 -30.79
CA MET A 1 54.03 32.56 -31.66
C MET A 1 53.11 31.36 -31.31
N ILE A 2 53.09 30.84 -30.07
CA ILE A 2 52.29 29.63 -29.71
C ILE A 2 51.15 29.97 -28.71
N GLY A 3 51.10 31.21 -28.20
CA GLY A 3 50.16 31.61 -27.15
C GLY A 3 48.78 32.08 -27.64
N GLU A 4 48.67 32.58 -28.87
CA GLU A 4 47.39 33.11 -29.41
C GLU A 4 46.50 32.02 -30.03
N GLU A 5 47.08 30.97 -30.64
CA GLU A 5 46.30 29.84 -31.20
C GLU A 5 45.62 28.99 -30.12
N LEU A 6 46.26 28.81 -28.96
CA LEU A 6 45.67 28.08 -27.82
C LEU A 6 44.49 28.83 -27.19
N GLY A 7 44.51 30.16 -27.19
CA GLY A 7 43.40 31.00 -26.73
C GLY A 7 42.16 30.86 -27.62
N GLY A 8 42.34 30.83 -28.95
CA GLY A 8 41.26 30.62 -29.91
C GLY A 8 40.62 29.24 -29.80
N ILE A 9 41.42 28.18 -29.62
CA ILE A 9 40.92 26.81 -29.43
C ILE A 9 40.14 26.69 -28.12
N THR A 10 40.61 27.31 -27.04
CA THR A 10 39.94 27.27 -25.72
C THR A 10 38.60 28.02 -25.76
N VAL A 11 38.55 29.18 -26.43
CA VAL A 11 37.31 29.97 -26.59
C VAL A 11 36.33 29.26 -27.53
N LEU A 12 36.80 28.64 -28.62
CA LEU A 12 35.95 27.86 -29.52
C LEU A 12 35.36 26.63 -28.81
N MET A 13 36.14 25.95 -27.97
CA MET A 13 35.72 24.79 -27.18
C MET A 13 34.70 25.18 -26.09
N LEU A 14 34.85 26.35 -25.46
CA LEU A 14 33.88 26.92 -24.51
C LEU A 14 32.57 27.32 -25.21
N ILE A 15 32.65 27.96 -26.38
CA ILE A 15 31.48 28.32 -27.21
C ILE A 15 30.77 27.05 -27.70
N GLN A 16 31.52 26.01 -28.10
CA GLN A 16 30.96 24.71 -28.47
C GLN A 16 30.33 23.99 -27.28
N ALA A 17 30.92 24.08 -26.08
CA ALA A 17 30.35 23.51 -24.86
C ALA A 17 29.04 24.20 -24.44
N GLU A 18 28.94 25.53 -24.50
CA GLU A 18 27.67 26.24 -24.27
C GLU A 18 26.61 25.87 -25.32
N LYS A 19 27.00 25.74 -26.58
CA LYS A 19 26.11 25.35 -27.68
C LYS A 19 25.63 23.89 -27.55
N ILE A 20 26.49 22.98 -27.09
CA ILE A 20 26.16 21.59 -26.78
C ILE A 20 25.26 21.52 -25.55
N MET A 21 25.54 22.31 -24.50
CA MET A 21 24.72 22.37 -23.28
C MET A 21 23.32 22.92 -23.57
N SER A 22 23.19 23.84 -24.54
CA SER A 22 21.88 24.33 -25.02
C SER A 22 21.03 23.28 -25.76
N GLN A 23 21.64 22.15 -26.15
CA GLN A 23 20.96 21.01 -26.79
C GLN A 23 20.78 19.80 -25.85
N ILE A 24 21.22 19.89 -24.60
CA ILE A 24 21.04 18.84 -23.59
C ILE A 24 19.83 19.22 -22.72
N SER A 25 18.70 18.54 -22.93
CA SER A 25 17.58 18.60 -22.00
C SER A 25 17.94 17.84 -20.72
N VAL A 26 18.27 18.55 -19.64
CA VAL A 26 18.53 17.94 -18.32
C VAL A 26 17.19 17.73 -17.61
N LEU A 27 16.83 16.47 -17.36
CA LEU A 27 15.66 16.12 -16.55
C LEU A 27 16.04 16.08 -15.07
N GLN A 28 15.48 17.00 -14.28
CA GLN A 28 15.63 17.03 -12.82
C GLN A 28 14.34 16.59 -12.12
N GLN A 29 14.45 15.63 -11.21
CA GLN A 29 13.35 15.24 -10.34
C GLN A 29 13.31 16.14 -9.11
N LYS A 30 12.16 16.75 -8.83
CA LYS A 30 11.94 17.64 -7.68
C LYS A 30 10.81 17.10 -6.79
N PRO A 31 10.80 17.41 -5.48
CA PRO A 31 9.69 17.06 -4.60
C PRO A 31 8.37 17.59 -5.14
N VAL A 32 7.30 16.82 -4.92
CA VAL A 32 5.95 17.24 -5.31
C VAL A 32 5.39 18.34 -4.41
N GLY A 33 5.94 18.52 -3.21
CA GLY A 33 5.46 19.47 -2.21
C GLY A 33 4.73 18.76 -1.06
N VAL A 34 3.61 19.32 -0.59
CA VAL A 34 2.86 18.78 0.54
C VAL A 34 2.04 17.55 0.13
N VAL A 35 2.13 16.47 0.90
CA VAL A 35 1.46 15.19 0.67
C VAL A 35 0.45 14.89 1.77
N GLY A 36 -0.82 14.69 1.42
CA GLY A 36 -1.83 14.14 2.31
C GLY A 36 -1.72 12.61 2.35
N VAL A 37 -1.55 12.05 3.53
CA VAL A 37 -1.30 10.62 3.79
C VAL A 37 -2.46 10.06 4.60
N ILE A 38 -3.27 9.18 4.03
CA ILE A 38 -4.41 8.56 4.71
C ILE A 38 -4.18 7.05 4.77
N THR A 39 -4.18 6.47 5.97
CA THR A 39 -3.78 5.07 6.20
C THR A 39 -4.85 4.24 6.91
N PRO A 40 -4.94 2.94 6.59
CA PRO A 40 -5.90 2.02 7.18
C PRO A 40 -5.39 1.50 8.54
N TRP A 41 -6.21 0.67 9.17
CA TRP A 41 -5.94 0.10 10.49
C TRP A 41 -5.16 -1.21 10.48
N ASN A 42 -5.17 -1.95 9.39
CA ASN A 42 -4.68 -3.34 9.39
C ASN A 42 -3.16 -3.49 9.51
N PHE A 43 -2.40 -2.50 9.05
CA PHE A 43 -0.95 -2.43 9.22
C PHE A 43 -0.54 -0.99 9.57
N PRO A 44 -0.80 -0.52 10.80
CA PRO A 44 -0.80 0.90 11.12
C PRO A 44 0.59 1.54 10.98
N LEU A 45 1.67 0.82 11.33
CA LEU A 45 3.03 1.32 11.11
C LEU A 45 3.52 1.18 9.67
N ALA A 46 3.30 0.00 9.06
CA ALA A 46 3.85 -0.30 7.74
C ALA A 46 3.21 0.57 6.65
N MET A 47 1.91 0.88 6.75
CA MET A 47 1.24 1.75 5.78
C MET A 47 1.70 3.20 5.87
N ILE A 48 2.02 3.69 7.07
CA ILE A 48 2.57 5.03 7.27
C ILE A 48 3.98 5.10 6.70
N THR A 49 4.87 4.20 7.11
CA THR A 49 6.28 4.20 6.68
C THR A 49 6.45 4.03 5.17
N ARG A 50 5.64 3.18 4.53
CA ARG A 50 5.59 3.03 3.06
C ARG A 50 5.24 4.32 2.30
N LYS A 51 4.57 5.27 2.96
CA LYS A 51 4.13 6.54 2.35
C LYS A 51 5.04 7.70 2.75
N VAL A 52 5.34 7.81 4.04
CA VAL A 52 6.12 8.90 4.63
C VAL A 52 7.59 8.77 4.29
N GLY A 53 8.17 7.55 4.34
CA GLY A 53 9.56 7.30 4.00
C GLY A 53 9.98 7.88 2.64
N PRO A 54 9.36 7.45 1.52
CA PRO A 54 9.70 8.01 0.21
C PRO A 54 9.31 9.48 0.06
N ALA A 55 8.26 9.96 0.74
CA ALA A 55 7.90 11.37 0.72
C ALA A 55 9.02 12.24 1.31
N LEU A 56 9.48 11.92 2.52
CA LEU A 56 10.58 12.64 3.18
C LEU A 56 11.88 12.51 2.41
N ALA A 57 12.22 11.31 1.92
CA ALA A 57 13.42 11.07 1.13
C ALA A 57 13.45 11.92 -0.16
N SER A 58 12.29 12.22 -0.74
CA SER A 58 12.18 13.09 -1.91
C SER A 58 12.17 14.60 -1.59
N GLY A 59 12.17 14.98 -0.30
CA GLY A 59 12.08 16.37 0.15
C GLY A 59 10.65 16.90 0.28
N CYS A 60 9.64 16.03 0.38
CA CYS A 60 8.25 16.42 0.61
C CYS A 60 7.95 16.55 2.11
N THR A 61 6.89 17.27 2.44
CA THR A 61 6.30 17.28 3.78
C THR A 61 4.97 16.53 3.78
N VAL A 62 4.55 16.02 4.94
CA VAL A 62 3.38 15.13 5.04
C VAL A 62 2.39 15.60 6.10
N VAL A 63 1.11 15.38 5.81
CA VAL A 63 0.00 15.45 6.77
C VAL A 63 -0.68 14.09 6.81
N ILE A 64 -0.57 13.41 7.95
CA ILE A 64 -0.99 12.02 8.14
C ILE A 64 -2.32 11.99 8.88
N LYS A 65 -3.33 11.35 8.29
CA LYS A 65 -4.58 10.94 8.96
C LYS A 65 -4.59 9.41 9.09
N PRO A 66 -4.22 8.85 10.25
CA PRO A 66 -4.31 7.41 10.50
C PRO A 66 -5.76 7.00 10.77
N SER A 67 -6.10 5.72 10.62
CA SER A 67 -7.42 5.22 11.02
C SER A 67 -7.66 5.45 12.52
N GLU A 68 -8.88 5.89 12.84
CA GLU A 68 -9.38 6.09 14.20
C GLU A 68 -9.33 4.83 15.07
N LEU A 69 -9.28 3.63 14.48
CA LEU A 69 -9.19 2.37 15.22
C LEU A 69 -7.77 2.06 15.71
N THR A 70 -6.72 2.64 15.09
CA THR A 70 -5.31 2.34 15.41
C THR A 70 -4.39 3.58 15.37
N PRO A 71 -4.78 4.72 15.99
CA PRO A 71 -4.03 5.96 15.85
C PRO A 71 -2.72 5.98 16.64
N LEU A 72 -2.63 5.22 17.73
CA LEU A 72 -1.52 5.32 18.69
C LEU A 72 -0.16 5.02 18.05
N THR A 73 -0.11 4.06 17.13
CA THR A 73 1.13 3.72 16.41
C THR A 73 1.61 4.87 15.53
N ALA A 74 0.70 5.66 14.95
CA ALA A 74 1.04 6.83 14.15
C ALA A 74 1.63 7.96 15.00
N LEU A 75 1.06 8.16 16.19
CA LEU A 75 1.56 9.15 17.16
C LEU A 75 2.96 8.76 17.63
N ALA A 76 3.16 7.50 18.02
CA ALA A 76 4.48 7.00 18.42
C ALA A 76 5.52 7.13 17.30
N ALA A 77 5.15 6.81 16.05
CA ALA A 77 6.06 6.99 14.90
C ALA A 77 6.40 8.46 14.63
N THR A 78 5.45 9.38 14.89
CA THR A 78 5.68 10.83 14.74
C THR A 78 6.59 11.36 15.83
N GLU A 79 6.43 10.91 17.06
CA GLU A 79 7.34 11.22 18.17
C GLU A 79 8.77 10.75 17.86
N LEU A 80 8.93 9.51 17.38
CA LEU A 80 10.22 8.99 16.93
C LEU A 80 10.82 9.80 15.78
N SER A 81 9.99 10.38 14.90
CA SER A 81 10.46 11.25 13.82
C SER A 81 11.07 12.56 14.34
N ILE A 82 10.50 13.11 15.41
CA ILE A 82 11.02 14.30 16.09
C ILE A 82 12.36 13.98 16.74
N GLN A 83 12.44 12.85 17.45
CA GLN A 83 13.68 12.38 18.09
C GLN A 83 14.80 12.10 17.07
N ALA A 84 14.44 11.65 15.86
CA ALA A 84 15.38 11.44 14.75
C ALA A 84 15.88 12.75 14.10
N GLY A 85 15.39 13.92 14.54
CA GLY A 85 15.80 15.22 14.01
C GLY A 85 15.11 15.63 12.72
N ILE A 86 13.97 15.02 12.36
CA ILE A 86 13.17 15.49 11.22
C ILE A 86 12.65 16.91 11.55
N PRO A 87 12.82 17.90 10.63
CA PRO A 87 12.44 19.28 10.91
C PRO A 87 10.98 19.43 11.36
N PRO A 88 10.70 20.31 12.35
CA PRO A 88 9.33 20.60 12.76
C PRO A 88 8.45 21.00 11.57
N GLY A 89 7.24 20.43 11.51
CA GLY A 89 6.30 20.66 10.42
C GLY A 89 6.55 19.83 9.15
N ALA A 90 7.65 19.08 9.04
CA ALA A 90 7.85 18.16 7.92
C ALA A 90 6.96 16.91 8.03
N VAL A 91 6.69 16.44 9.24
CA VAL A 91 5.76 15.35 9.56
C VAL A 91 4.69 15.87 10.51
N ASN A 92 3.43 15.78 10.12
CA ASN A 92 2.29 16.21 10.91
C ASN A 92 1.27 15.08 10.99
N VAL A 93 0.71 14.81 12.16
CA VAL A 93 -0.42 13.88 12.34
C VAL A 93 -1.66 14.67 12.76
N VAL A 94 -2.79 14.37 12.11
CA VAL A 94 -4.11 14.89 12.46
C VAL A 94 -5.07 13.73 12.71
N MET A 95 -5.82 13.82 13.80
CA MET A 95 -6.84 12.84 14.17
C MET A 95 -8.20 13.53 14.22
N GLY A 96 -9.24 12.78 13.85
CA GLY A 96 -10.60 13.30 13.82
C GLY A 96 -11.44 12.63 12.73
N ASN A 97 -12.56 13.28 12.41
CA ASN A 97 -13.54 12.81 11.45
C ASN A 97 -12.89 12.55 10.07
N ALA A 98 -13.03 11.31 9.57
CA ALA A 98 -12.36 10.88 8.34
C ALA A 98 -12.86 11.64 7.09
N PRO A 99 -14.18 11.76 6.84
CA PRO A 99 -14.71 12.60 5.76
C PRO A 99 -14.21 14.04 5.79
N GLU A 100 -14.36 14.75 6.90
CA GLU A 100 -14.03 16.19 6.98
C GLU A 100 -12.54 16.46 6.72
N ILE A 101 -11.65 15.66 7.32
CA ILE A 101 -10.22 15.78 7.08
C ILE A 101 -9.88 15.39 5.64
N GLY A 102 -10.50 14.32 5.12
CA GLY A 102 -10.33 13.88 3.74
C GLY A 102 -10.70 14.96 2.73
N ASP A 103 -11.88 15.56 2.90
CA ASP A 103 -12.41 16.63 2.05
C ASP A 103 -11.52 17.88 2.13
N THR A 104 -11.04 18.23 3.32
CA THR A 104 -10.08 19.33 3.52
C THR A 104 -8.77 19.08 2.77
N LEU A 105 -8.22 17.86 2.86
CA LEU A 105 -6.96 17.51 2.20
C LEU A 105 -7.09 17.53 0.67
N VAL A 106 -8.20 17.03 0.12
CA VAL A 106 -8.43 17.03 -1.34
C VAL A 106 -8.83 18.41 -1.86
N GLY A 107 -9.48 19.26 -1.06
CA GLY A 107 -9.86 20.63 -1.45
C GLY A 107 -8.72 21.65 -1.33
N SER A 108 -7.74 21.41 -0.45
CA SER A 108 -6.65 22.37 -0.18
C SER A 108 -5.69 22.54 -1.36
N THR A 109 -5.53 23.74 -1.90
CA THR A 109 -4.57 24.03 -2.99
C THR A 109 -3.11 23.86 -2.60
N LYS A 110 -2.79 23.83 -1.29
CA LYS A 110 -1.44 23.59 -0.76
C LYS A 110 -1.01 22.13 -0.88
N VAL A 111 -1.95 21.19 -0.74
CA VAL A 111 -1.68 19.76 -0.91
C VAL A 111 -1.52 19.47 -2.40
N ARG A 112 -0.40 18.85 -2.79
CA ARG A 112 -0.07 18.54 -4.19
C ARG A 112 -0.22 17.05 -4.53
N LYS A 113 -0.23 16.19 -3.51
CA LYS A 113 -0.42 14.75 -3.67
C LYS A 113 -1.27 14.17 -2.55
N ILE A 114 -2.14 13.24 -2.90
CA ILE A 114 -2.86 12.38 -1.96
C ILE A 114 -2.35 10.95 -2.12
N THR A 115 -2.05 10.29 -1.01
CA THR A 115 -1.76 8.86 -0.97
C THR A 115 -2.66 8.19 0.05
N PHE A 116 -3.44 7.23 -0.43
CA PHE A 116 -4.47 6.56 0.36
C PHE A 116 -4.30 5.05 0.27
N THR A 117 -4.51 4.38 1.40
CA THR A 117 -4.74 2.93 1.43
C THR A 117 -6.01 2.66 2.22
N GLY A 118 -6.91 1.85 1.66
CA GLY A 118 -8.19 1.53 2.30
C GLY A 118 -9.21 0.98 1.31
N SER A 119 -10.50 1.24 1.55
CA SER A 119 -11.56 0.68 0.71
C SER A 119 -11.62 1.33 -0.67
N THR A 120 -12.02 0.55 -1.67
CA THR A 120 -12.20 1.04 -3.05
C THR A 120 -13.22 2.17 -3.14
N ALA A 121 -14.29 2.11 -2.32
CA ALA A 121 -15.32 3.13 -2.28
C ALA A 121 -14.77 4.50 -1.83
N VAL A 122 -13.96 4.52 -0.76
CA VAL A 122 -13.33 5.77 -0.28
C VAL A 122 -12.27 6.25 -1.27
N GLY A 123 -11.48 5.34 -1.84
CA GLY A 123 -10.49 5.68 -2.87
C GLY A 123 -11.09 6.42 -4.07
N LYS A 124 -12.25 5.96 -4.56
CA LYS A 124 -12.99 6.64 -5.64
C LYS A 124 -13.42 8.06 -5.25
N LYS A 125 -13.93 8.25 -4.03
CA LYS A 125 -14.32 9.59 -3.52
C LYS A 125 -13.12 10.53 -3.45
N LEU A 126 -11.99 10.06 -2.90
CA LEU A 126 -10.77 10.85 -2.81
C LEU A 126 -10.21 11.21 -4.19
N MET A 127 -10.26 10.28 -5.15
CA MET A 127 -9.84 10.54 -6.53
C MET A 127 -10.70 11.61 -7.20
N ALA A 128 -12.03 11.53 -7.03
CA ALA A 128 -12.95 12.54 -7.55
C ALA A 128 -12.68 13.92 -6.96
N GLY A 129 -12.50 14.00 -5.63
CA GLY A 129 -12.15 15.26 -4.95
C GLY A 129 -10.80 15.83 -5.41
N ALA A 130 -9.78 14.98 -5.58
CA ALA A 130 -8.45 15.38 -6.01
C ALA A 130 -8.42 15.96 -7.45
N ALA A 131 -9.39 15.59 -8.30
CA ALA A 131 -9.49 16.09 -9.66
C ALA A 131 -9.75 17.60 -9.73
N SER A 132 -10.47 18.16 -8.75
CA SER A 132 -10.80 19.60 -8.67
C SER A 132 -9.58 20.53 -8.72
N THR A 133 -8.43 20.02 -8.27
CA THR A 133 -7.15 20.76 -8.22
C THR A 133 -6.00 20.00 -8.89
N VAL A 134 -6.34 18.97 -9.67
CA VAL A 134 -5.41 18.15 -10.47
C VAL A 134 -4.23 17.61 -9.63
N LYS A 135 -4.51 17.15 -8.40
CA LYS A 135 -3.47 16.59 -7.53
C LYS A 135 -3.02 15.23 -8.02
N ARG A 136 -1.76 14.88 -7.75
CA ARG A 136 -1.28 13.50 -7.94
C ARG A 136 -1.96 12.58 -6.94
N VAL A 137 -2.41 11.41 -7.35
CA VAL A 137 -3.03 10.41 -6.46
C VAL A 137 -2.27 9.09 -6.50
N SER A 138 -2.16 8.41 -5.36
CA SER A 138 -1.73 7.02 -5.24
C SER A 138 -2.72 6.27 -4.38
N LEU A 139 -3.31 5.21 -4.90
CA LEU A 139 -4.43 4.51 -4.29
C LEU A 139 -4.12 3.02 -4.21
N GLU A 140 -4.03 2.49 -2.99
CA GLU A 140 -3.93 1.06 -2.72
C GLU A 140 -5.26 0.60 -2.14
N LEU A 141 -6.05 -0.14 -2.91
CA LEU A 141 -7.47 -0.39 -2.61
C LEU A 141 -7.73 -1.86 -2.26
N GLY A 142 -9.01 -2.23 -2.18
CA GLY A 142 -9.39 -3.62 -1.93
C GLY A 142 -8.98 -4.54 -3.08
N GLY A 143 -8.52 -5.74 -2.76
CA GLY A 143 -8.18 -6.80 -3.70
C GLY A 143 -9.14 -7.99 -3.62
N ASN A 144 -9.04 -8.89 -4.59
CA ASN A 144 -9.70 -10.20 -4.60
C ASN A 144 -8.70 -11.27 -5.08
N ALA A 145 -7.61 -11.41 -4.32
CA ALA A 145 -6.42 -12.14 -4.74
C ALA A 145 -6.71 -13.64 -4.93
N PRO A 146 -6.44 -14.21 -6.11
CA PRO A 146 -6.46 -15.65 -6.32
C PRO A 146 -5.13 -16.28 -5.87
N CYS A 147 -5.21 -17.44 -5.22
CA CYS A 147 -4.10 -18.37 -5.01
C CYS A 147 -4.37 -19.58 -5.89
N ILE A 148 -3.50 -19.87 -6.86
CA ILE A 148 -3.72 -20.91 -7.87
C ILE A 148 -2.71 -22.03 -7.65
N VAL A 149 -3.17 -23.27 -7.54
CA VAL A 149 -2.37 -24.47 -7.32
C VAL A 149 -2.60 -25.45 -8.48
N PHE A 150 -1.53 -25.74 -9.22
CA PHE A 150 -1.53 -26.68 -10.35
C PHE A 150 -1.15 -28.10 -9.89
N ASP A 151 -1.39 -29.09 -10.76
CA ASP A 151 -1.14 -30.51 -10.49
C ASP A 151 0.34 -30.84 -10.27
N ASP A 152 1.22 -30.04 -10.87
CA ASP A 152 2.69 -30.11 -10.80
C ASP A 152 3.29 -29.25 -9.67
N ALA A 153 2.46 -28.57 -8.88
CA ALA A 153 2.93 -27.80 -7.75
C ALA A 153 3.45 -28.69 -6.61
N ASP A 154 4.50 -28.23 -5.94
CA ASP A 154 4.89 -28.77 -4.64
C ASP A 154 3.77 -28.47 -3.62
N LEU A 155 3.06 -29.52 -3.20
CA LEU A 155 1.90 -29.39 -2.32
C LEU A 155 2.25 -28.91 -0.91
N ASP A 156 3.44 -29.23 -0.40
CA ASP A 156 3.84 -28.78 0.93
C ASP A 156 4.08 -27.27 0.93
N VAL A 157 4.70 -26.76 -0.14
CA VAL A 157 4.88 -25.33 -0.35
C VAL A 157 3.54 -24.64 -0.61
N ALA A 158 2.70 -25.21 -1.47
CA ALA A 158 1.40 -24.65 -1.84
C ALA A 158 0.48 -24.51 -0.62
N VAL A 159 0.39 -25.56 0.22
CA VAL A 159 -0.41 -25.52 1.46
C VAL A 159 0.11 -24.46 2.42
N LYS A 160 1.43 -24.43 2.70
CA LYS A 160 2.03 -23.42 3.59
C LYS A 160 1.78 -22.00 3.07
N GLY A 161 1.94 -21.77 1.77
CA GLY A 161 1.70 -20.48 1.14
C GLY A 161 0.23 -20.05 1.17
N ALA A 162 -0.69 -20.97 0.86
CA ALA A 162 -2.13 -20.72 0.91
C ALA A 162 -2.58 -20.35 2.34
N LEU A 163 -2.11 -21.09 3.35
CA LEU A 163 -2.43 -20.82 4.75
C LEU A 163 -1.85 -19.49 5.23
N GLY A 164 -0.56 -19.25 4.97
CA GLY A 164 0.11 -18.01 5.37
C GLY A 164 -0.51 -16.78 4.72
N SER A 165 -0.94 -16.89 3.46
CA SER A 165 -1.60 -15.80 2.75
C SER A 165 -3.06 -15.61 3.15
N LYS A 166 -3.79 -16.66 3.55
CA LYS A 166 -5.21 -16.56 3.94
C LYS A 166 -5.39 -16.04 5.37
N PHE A 167 -4.59 -16.52 6.32
CA PHE A 167 -4.88 -16.36 7.75
C PHE A 167 -3.98 -15.38 8.50
N ARG A 168 -2.88 -14.92 7.89
CA ARG A 168 -2.07 -13.85 8.49
C ARG A 168 -2.92 -12.62 8.76
N ASN A 169 -2.77 -12.04 9.95
CA ASN A 169 -3.59 -10.94 10.44
C ASN A 169 -5.10 -11.25 10.43
N SER A 170 -5.46 -12.51 10.69
CA SER A 170 -6.83 -13.01 10.66
C SER A 170 -7.53 -12.78 9.32
N GLY A 171 -6.77 -12.81 8.22
CA GLY A 171 -7.29 -12.54 6.88
C GLY A 171 -7.52 -11.07 6.55
N GLN A 172 -7.25 -10.14 7.48
CA GLN A 172 -7.49 -8.71 7.31
C GLN A 172 -6.32 -8.01 6.61
N THR A 173 -5.85 -8.55 5.49
CA THR A 173 -4.81 -7.93 4.65
C THR A 173 -5.32 -7.72 3.24
N CYS A 174 -4.93 -6.61 2.59
CA CYS A 174 -5.36 -6.30 1.22
C CYS A 174 -4.90 -7.35 0.18
N VAL A 175 -3.85 -8.09 0.50
CA VAL A 175 -3.25 -9.13 -0.35
C VAL A 175 -3.61 -10.55 0.10
N CYS A 176 -4.53 -10.70 1.06
CA CYS A 176 -4.95 -12.02 1.50
C CYS A 176 -5.59 -12.80 0.35
N SER A 177 -5.26 -14.09 0.28
CA SER A 177 -5.88 -15.00 -0.68
C SER A 177 -7.36 -15.09 -0.39
N ASN A 178 -8.17 -14.51 -1.26
CA ASN A 178 -9.62 -14.53 -1.08
C ASN A 178 -10.24 -15.76 -1.72
N ARG A 179 -9.64 -16.23 -2.83
CA ARG A 179 -10.04 -17.41 -3.58
C ARG A 179 -8.84 -18.34 -3.74
N ILE A 180 -8.96 -19.60 -3.35
CA ILE A 180 -7.94 -20.62 -3.56
C ILE A 180 -8.47 -21.56 -4.65
N LEU A 181 -7.82 -21.55 -5.82
CA LEU A 181 -8.18 -22.34 -6.99
C LEU A 181 -7.19 -23.48 -7.12
N VAL A 182 -7.67 -24.72 -7.11
CA VAL A 182 -6.83 -25.92 -7.13
C VAL A 182 -7.23 -26.76 -8.32
N GLN A 183 -6.27 -27.16 -9.13
CA GLN A 183 -6.49 -28.07 -10.25
C GLN A 183 -6.93 -29.45 -9.73
N GLU A 184 -7.82 -30.11 -10.48
CA GLU A 184 -8.52 -31.31 -10.03
C GLU A 184 -7.58 -32.46 -9.60
N GLY A 185 -6.46 -32.66 -10.31
CA GLY A 185 -5.47 -33.68 -9.97
C GLY A 185 -4.77 -33.42 -8.63
N ALA A 186 -4.43 -32.16 -8.32
CA ALA A 186 -3.89 -31.72 -7.03
C ALA A 186 -4.94 -31.79 -5.92
N TYR A 187 -6.20 -31.41 -6.21
CA TYR A 187 -7.28 -31.43 -5.25
C TYR A 187 -7.61 -32.85 -4.77
N SER A 188 -7.51 -33.83 -5.67
CA SER A 188 -7.78 -35.24 -5.39
C SER A 188 -6.72 -35.89 -4.49
N LYS A 189 -5.57 -35.24 -4.28
CA LYS A 189 -4.54 -35.71 -3.34
C LYS A 189 -4.99 -35.37 -1.91
N GLN A 190 -5.36 -36.40 -1.14
CA GLN A 190 -5.90 -36.33 0.24
C GLN A 190 -5.17 -35.35 1.18
N ILE A 191 -3.87 -35.17 0.97
CA ILE A 191 -2.98 -34.28 1.74
C ILE A 191 -3.43 -32.81 1.68
N PHE A 192 -3.89 -32.31 0.53
CA PHE A 192 -4.33 -30.92 0.42
C PHE A 192 -5.65 -30.71 1.18
N GLN A 193 -6.61 -31.63 1.01
CA GLN A 193 -7.92 -31.57 1.67
C GLN A 193 -7.79 -31.67 3.19
N THR A 194 -7.04 -32.65 3.71
CA THR A 194 -6.90 -32.85 5.16
C THR A 194 -6.18 -31.68 5.82
N ARG A 195 -5.14 -31.10 5.20
CA ARG A 195 -4.37 -30.00 5.81
C ARG A 195 -5.10 -28.65 5.77
N VAL A 196 -5.89 -28.39 4.73
CA VAL A 196 -6.77 -27.21 4.70
C VAL A 196 -7.91 -27.36 5.71
N ALA A 197 -8.53 -28.55 5.79
CA ALA A 197 -9.64 -28.81 6.70
C ALA A 197 -9.23 -28.77 8.19
N LEU A 198 -8.09 -29.36 8.55
CA LEU A 198 -7.62 -29.38 9.94
C LEU A 198 -7.39 -27.97 10.50
N LEU A 199 -6.93 -27.04 9.64
CA LEU A 199 -6.60 -25.68 10.04
C LEU A 199 -7.76 -24.68 9.96
N LEU A 200 -8.83 -24.99 9.20
CA LEU A 200 -10.12 -24.31 9.34
C LEU A 200 -10.75 -24.60 10.72
N LEU A 201 -10.41 -25.73 11.36
CA LEU A 201 -10.89 -26.14 12.68
C LEU A 201 -9.98 -25.70 13.84
N LEU A 202 -8.70 -25.40 13.59
CA LEU A 202 -7.75 -24.93 14.62
C LEU A 202 -8.12 -23.61 15.35
N PRO A 203 -8.90 -22.66 14.78
CA PRO A 203 -9.34 -21.47 15.51
C PRO A 203 -10.16 -21.78 16.75
N LEU A 204 -10.69 -23.01 16.88
CA LEU A 204 -11.48 -23.47 18.03
C LEU A 204 -10.62 -24.00 19.19
N PHE A 205 -9.33 -24.31 18.99
CA PHE A 205 -8.54 -25.08 19.98
C PHE A 205 -7.23 -24.43 20.45
N VAL A 206 -6.68 -23.44 19.74
CA VAL A 206 -5.38 -22.83 20.13
C VAL A 206 -5.60 -21.38 20.54
N GLY A 207 -5.76 -21.16 21.86
CA GLY A 207 -6.01 -19.86 22.51
C GLY A 207 -4.93 -18.77 22.36
N CYS A 208 -4.15 -18.77 21.27
CA CYS A 208 -3.12 -17.77 20.98
C CYS A 208 -3.11 -17.29 19.51
N ILE A 209 -3.85 -17.93 18.59
CA ILE A 209 -4.10 -17.38 17.24
C ILE A 209 -5.42 -16.61 17.32
N ALA A 210 -5.36 -15.40 17.88
CA ALA A 210 -6.54 -14.61 18.17
C ALA A 210 -7.25 -14.17 16.86
N PHE A 211 -8.35 -14.85 16.52
CA PHE A 211 -9.36 -14.41 15.55
C PHE A 211 -10.23 -13.28 16.11
N THR A 212 -9.65 -12.35 16.86
CA THR A 212 -10.35 -11.10 17.19
C THR A 212 -10.28 -10.21 15.96
N PHE A 213 -11.40 -10.13 15.24
CA PHE A 213 -11.63 -9.04 14.30
C PHE A 213 -11.51 -7.71 15.07
N LEU A 214 -10.97 -6.69 14.41
CA LEU A 214 -10.70 -5.41 15.08
C LEU A 214 -11.99 -4.72 15.59
N ASP A 215 -13.12 -5.03 14.96
CA ASP A 215 -14.46 -4.53 15.28
C ASP A 215 -15.51 -5.59 14.89
N VAL A 216 -16.62 -5.66 15.62
CA VAL A 216 -17.73 -6.60 15.39
C VAL A 216 -18.36 -6.40 14.01
N SER A 217 -18.37 -5.18 13.48
CA SER A 217 -18.87 -4.87 12.14
C SER A 217 -18.09 -5.57 11.02
N PHE A 218 -16.83 -5.96 11.27
CA PHE A 218 -16.05 -6.75 10.31
C PHE A 218 -16.43 -8.23 10.28
N LEU A 219 -17.27 -8.71 11.21
CA LEU A 219 -17.85 -10.06 11.17
C LEU A 219 -19.05 -10.16 10.22
N ALA A 220 -19.79 -9.06 10.01
CA ALA A 220 -21.02 -9.07 9.23
C ALA A 220 -20.86 -9.60 7.78
N PRO A 221 -19.77 -9.28 7.04
CA PRO A 221 -19.54 -9.89 5.73
C PRO A 221 -19.27 -11.39 5.76
N PHE A 222 -18.86 -11.96 6.91
CA PHE A 222 -18.60 -13.39 7.07
C PHE A 222 -19.84 -14.17 7.48
N GLN A 223 -20.77 -13.56 8.22
CA GLN A 223 -22.01 -14.20 8.68
C GLN A 223 -23.01 -14.51 7.55
N GLY A 224 -22.81 -13.97 6.35
CA GLY A 224 -23.61 -14.27 5.15
C GLY A 224 -22.97 -15.28 4.20
N LEU A 225 -21.82 -15.87 4.56
CA LEU A 225 -21.09 -16.81 3.68
C LEU A 225 -21.54 -18.27 3.86
N ASP A 226 -22.52 -18.55 4.73
CA ASP A 226 -22.62 -19.87 5.35
C ASP A 226 -23.23 -20.99 4.49
N ASP A 227 -23.88 -20.72 3.33
CA ASP A 227 -24.40 -21.80 2.46
C ASP A 227 -24.04 -21.70 0.96
N ASP A 228 -24.03 -20.50 0.35
CA ASP A 228 -23.77 -20.37 -1.11
C ASP A 228 -22.28 -20.18 -1.50
N SER A 229 -21.42 -19.81 -0.53
CA SER A 229 -20.06 -19.36 -0.82
C SER A 229 -19.01 -20.46 -0.89
N CYS A 230 -19.35 -21.65 -0.39
CA CYS A 230 -18.60 -22.89 -0.56
C CYS A 230 -19.05 -23.67 -1.80
N SER A 231 -19.56 -22.98 -2.83
CA SER A 231 -19.83 -23.58 -4.13
C SER A 231 -18.51 -23.94 -4.81
N PHE A 232 -18.15 -25.23 -4.70
CA PHE A 232 -17.12 -25.84 -5.55
C PHE A 232 -17.60 -25.77 -7.00
N ILE A 233 -17.15 -24.76 -7.74
CA ILE A 233 -17.38 -24.69 -9.18
C ILE A 233 -16.52 -25.78 -9.82
N ARG A 234 -17.08 -26.98 -9.98
CA ARG A 234 -16.60 -27.99 -10.93
C ARG A 234 -16.82 -27.41 -12.32
N SER A 235 -15.74 -27.00 -12.98
CA SER A 235 -15.78 -26.73 -14.42
C SER A 235 -16.08 -28.05 -15.12
N SER A 236 -17.33 -28.30 -15.47
CA SER A 236 -17.72 -29.44 -16.30
C SER A 236 -17.14 -29.26 -17.71
N ARG A 237 -16.05 -29.96 -17.98
CA ARG A 237 -15.70 -30.45 -19.31
C ARG A 237 -15.32 -31.92 -19.20
#